data_AF-A0AAU9NSX4-F1
#
_entry.id   AF-A0AAU9NSX4-F1
#
_cell.length_a   1.000
_cell.length_b   1.000
_cell.length_c   1.000
_cell.angle_alpha   90.00
_cell.angle_beta   90.00
_cell.angle_gamma   90.00
#
_symmetry.space_group_name_H-M   'P 1'
#
loop_
_entity.id
_entity.type
_entity.pdbx_description
1 polymer ?
#
loop_
_entity_poly.entity_id
_entity_poly.type
_entity_poly.pdbx_seq_one_letter_code
_entity_poly.pdbx_strand_id
1 'polypeptide(L)'
;MDMSTNLFGEIQLPEYLVHYSSMGVTLTVVGDSLGVIYSNRCTVVGSSTNKIWVMKEYKKPTSWTLIYDVHYLDTDLGRPLKLRHNGDLITESRRCNLTIYNREAGCYTVDGCCSKGVVLWSISIDRYEESLALLDVESGGNNEE
;
A
#
# COMPACT_ATOMS: atom_id res chain seq x y z
N MET A 1 21.26 -6.31 -18.63
CA MET A 1 21.19 -7.00 -17.33
C MET A 1 20.53 -8.35 -17.59
N ASP A 2 21.29 -9.43 -17.49
CA ASP A 2 20.78 -10.79 -17.70
C ASP A 2 20.02 -11.24 -16.45
N MET A 3 18.70 -11.37 -16.53
CA MET A 3 17.85 -11.79 -15.41
C MET A 3 17.74 -13.33 -15.29
N SER A 4 18.41 -14.10 -16.16
CA SER A 4 18.32 -15.56 -16.18
C SER A 4 18.92 -16.24 -14.95
N THR A 5 19.73 -15.51 -14.17
CA THR A 5 20.38 -15.97 -12.94
C THR A 5 19.76 -15.39 -11.66
N ASN A 6 18.67 -14.62 -11.76
CA ASN A 6 17.96 -14.11 -10.58
C ASN A 6 17.27 -15.27 -9.86
N LEU A 7 17.96 -15.84 -8.87
CA LEU A 7 17.37 -16.77 -7.92
C LEU A 7 16.40 -15.97 -7.05
N PHE A 8 15.10 -16.05 -7.36
CA PHE A 8 14.07 -15.49 -6.50
C PHE A 8 14.16 -16.18 -5.14
N GLY A 9 14.51 -15.41 -4.11
CA GLY A 9 14.57 -15.91 -2.74
C GLY A 9 13.18 -15.88 -2.10
N GLU A 10 12.83 -16.95 -1.40
CA GLU A 10 11.63 -16.96 -0.56
C GLU A 10 11.94 -16.35 0.81
N ILE A 11 10.98 -15.61 1.36
CA ILE A 11 11.06 -15.04 2.71
C ILE A 11 9.84 -15.53 3.49
N GLN A 12 10.08 -16.16 4.63
CA GLN A 12 9.00 -16.61 5.50
C GLN A 12 8.24 -15.42 6.07
N LEU A 13 6.91 -15.54 6.09
CA LEU A 13 6.02 -14.60 6.75
C LEU A 13 6.22 -14.62 8.28
N PRO A 14 5.74 -13.59 9.00
CA PRO A 14 5.62 -13.65 10.46
C PRO A 14 4.90 -14.93 10.90
N GLU A 15 5.40 -15.61 11.94
CA GLU A 15 4.85 -16.87 12.45
C GLU A 15 3.33 -16.77 12.72
N TYR A 16 2.89 -15.62 13.25
CA TYR A 16 1.47 -15.32 13.46
C TYR A 16 0.63 -15.53 12.19
N LEU A 17 1.14 -15.18 11.01
CA LEU A 17 0.41 -15.24 9.74
C LEU A 17 0.42 -16.62 9.09
N VAL A 18 1.30 -17.53 9.53
CA VAL A 18 1.43 -18.88 8.93
C VAL A 18 0.15 -19.71 9.11
N HIS A 19 -0.64 -19.42 10.14
CA HIS A 19 -1.87 -20.14 10.46
C HIS A 19 -3.15 -19.53 9.86
N TYR A 20 -3.04 -18.39 9.16
CA TYR A 20 -4.20 -17.70 8.58
C TYR A 20 -4.22 -17.81 7.05
N SER A 21 -5.41 -17.66 6.46
CA SER A 21 -5.56 -17.62 5.01
C SER A 21 -4.75 -16.47 4.39
N SER A 22 -4.04 -16.76 3.30
CA SER A 22 -3.22 -15.79 2.56
C SER A 22 -4.02 -14.70 1.85
N MET A 23 -5.35 -14.85 1.74
CA MET A 23 -6.22 -13.91 1.01
C MET A 23 -6.23 -12.48 1.59
N GLY A 24 -5.70 -12.27 2.79
CA GLY A 24 -5.65 -10.99 3.49
C GLY A 24 -4.28 -10.31 3.53
N VAL A 25 -3.29 -10.78 2.78
CA VAL A 25 -1.89 -10.31 2.93
C VAL A 25 -1.50 -9.33 1.81
N THR A 26 -0.88 -8.21 2.17
CA THR A 26 -0.37 -7.20 1.23
C THR A 26 1.03 -6.78 1.64
N LEU A 27 1.96 -6.77 0.69
CA LEU A 27 3.33 -6.27 0.92
C LEU A 27 3.34 -4.74 0.90
N THR A 28 4.16 -4.15 1.77
CA THR A 28 4.36 -2.71 1.84
C THR A 28 5.80 -2.40 2.21
N VAL A 29 6.18 -1.13 2.08
CA VAL A 29 7.42 -0.60 2.62
C VAL A 29 7.07 0.29 3.83
N VAL A 30 7.81 0.15 4.93
CA VAL A 30 7.65 0.98 6.13
C VAL A 30 9.00 1.59 6.48
N GLY A 31 9.15 2.89 6.25
CA GLY A 31 10.48 3.51 6.23
C GLY A 31 11.33 2.85 5.14
N ASP A 32 12.43 2.21 5.55
CA ASP A 32 13.31 1.44 4.65
C ASP A 32 13.20 -0.07 4.85
N SER A 33 12.19 -0.53 5.59
CA SER A 33 12.00 -1.94 5.95
C SER A 33 10.85 -2.59 5.17
N LEU A 34 11.00 -3.88 4.89
CA LEU A 34 9.93 -4.69 4.30
C LEU A 34 8.81 -4.87 5.33
N GLY A 35 7.57 -4.59 4.90
CA GLY A 35 6.38 -4.72 5.71
C GLY A 35 5.35 -5.67 5.10
N VAL A 36 4.53 -6.24 5.96
CA VAL A 36 3.36 -7.04 5.61
C VAL A 36 2.15 -6.47 6.32
N ILE A 37 1.10 -6.18 5.56
CA ILE A 37 -0.22 -5.81 6.07
C ILE A 37 -1.09 -7.05 5.98
N TYR A 38 -1.60 -7.49 7.11
CA TYR A 38 -2.62 -8.52 7.19
C TYR A 38 -3.97 -7.90 7.48
N SER A 39 -4.99 -8.28 6.71
CA SER A 39 -6.37 -7.84 6.87
C SER A 39 -7.31 -9.03 6.97
N ASN A 40 -8.09 -9.07 8.05
CA ASN A 40 -9.20 -10.00 8.20
C ASN A 40 -10.51 -9.21 8.23
N ARG A 41 -11.45 -9.56 7.35
CA ARG A 41 -12.68 -8.80 7.13
C ARG A 41 -13.88 -9.72 7.32
N CYS A 42 -14.77 -9.38 8.25
CA CYS A 42 -16.03 -10.08 8.40
C CYS A 42 -17.16 -9.30 7.72
N THR A 43 -17.70 -9.86 6.66
CA THR A 43 -18.67 -9.17 5.80
C THR A 43 -20.06 -9.07 6.41
N VAL A 44 -20.38 -9.96 7.34
CA VAL A 44 -21.71 -10.04 7.96
C VAL A 44 -21.91 -8.89 8.93
N VAL A 45 -20.89 -8.60 9.74
CA VAL A 45 -20.92 -7.53 10.75
C VAL A 45 -20.21 -6.26 10.30
N GLY A 46 -19.55 -6.30 9.13
CA GLY A 46 -18.76 -5.17 8.63
C GLY A 46 -17.53 -4.90 9.49
N SER A 47 -17.00 -5.88 10.22
CA SER A 47 -15.82 -5.70 11.06
C SER A 47 -14.54 -5.91 10.25
N SER A 48 -13.46 -5.21 10.62
CA SER A 48 -12.15 -5.38 10.01
C SER A 48 -11.03 -5.38 11.04
N THR A 49 -10.06 -6.27 10.86
CA THR A 49 -8.83 -6.30 11.67
C THR A 49 -7.67 -6.05 10.74
N ASN A 50 -6.81 -5.09 11.06
CA ASN A 50 -5.59 -4.83 10.32
C ASN A 50 -4.38 -4.93 11.24
N LYS A 51 -3.41 -5.75 10.85
CA LYS A 51 -2.12 -5.89 11.53
C LYS A 51 -1.00 -5.57 10.56
N ILE A 52 -0.02 -4.78 10.98
CA ILE A 52 1.17 -4.46 10.18
C ILE A 52 2.39 -5.00 10.88
N TRP A 53 3.11 -5.88 10.19
CA TRP A 53 4.38 -6.44 10.60
C TRP A 53 5.51 -5.83 9.79
N VAL A 54 6.66 -5.60 10.41
CA VAL A 54 7.85 -5.07 9.77
C VAL A 54 9.04 -5.95 10.06
N MET A 55 9.80 -6.30 9.02
CA MET A 55 11.04 -7.06 9.11
C MET A 55 12.18 -6.11 9.48
N LYS A 56 12.65 -6.19 10.72
CA LYS A 56 13.73 -5.30 11.21
C LYS A 56 15.09 -5.62 10.59
N GLU A 57 15.33 -6.88 10.24
CA GLU A 57 16.55 -7.35 9.58
C GLU A 57 16.16 -8.15 8.32
N TYR A 58 16.58 -7.66 7.15
CA TYR A 58 16.22 -8.27 5.88
C TYR A 58 16.66 -9.75 5.80
N LYS A 59 15.79 -10.63 5.29
CA LYS A 59 15.98 -12.09 5.22
C LYS A 59 16.15 -12.82 6.57
N LYS A 60 15.80 -12.17 7.69
CA LYS A 60 15.75 -12.81 9.01
C LYS A 60 14.29 -12.90 9.50
N PRO A 61 13.59 -14.03 9.28
CA PRO A 61 12.18 -14.17 9.67
C PRO A 61 11.91 -13.90 11.15
N THR A 62 12.84 -14.22 12.04
CA THR A 62 12.70 -13.94 13.48
C THR A 62 12.72 -12.45 13.84
N SER A 63 13.03 -11.57 12.88
CA SER A 63 13.03 -10.11 13.06
C SER A 63 11.70 -9.43 12.75
N TRP A 64 10.67 -10.20 12.35
CA TRP A 64 9.33 -9.67 12.16
C TRP A 64 8.80 -9.10 13.48
N THR A 65 8.42 -7.83 13.46
CA THR A 65 7.88 -7.10 14.61
C THR A 65 6.51 -6.52 14.26
N LEU A 66 5.50 -6.75 15.10
CA LEU A 66 4.19 -6.12 14.98
C LEU A 66 4.30 -4.66 15.40
N ILE A 67 3.99 -3.73 14.49
CA ILE A 67 4.03 -2.28 14.76
C ILE A 67 2.65 -1.64 14.80
N TYR A 68 1.64 -2.34 14.28
CA TYR A 68 0.27 -1.84 14.23
C TYR A 68 -0.69 -3.01 14.38
N ASP A 69 -1.63 -2.86 15.31
CA ASP A 69 -2.68 -3.83 15.56
C ASP A 69 -3.96 -3.08 15.91
N VAL A 70 -4.93 -3.12 15.01
CA VAL A 70 -6.24 -2.49 15.24
C VAL A 70 -7.36 -3.38 14.77
N HIS A 71 -8.41 -3.42 15.60
CA HIS A 71 -9.66 -4.10 15.36
C HIS A 71 -10.81 -3.09 15.31
N TYR A 72 -11.59 -3.14 14.24
CA TYR A 72 -12.78 -2.32 14.02
C TYR A 72 -14.00 -3.23 14.06
N LEU A 73 -14.82 -3.07 15.09
CA LEU A 73 -15.99 -3.92 15.32
C LEU A 73 -17.11 -3.65 14.31
N ASP A 74 -17.30 -2.39 13.94
CA ASP A 74 -18.46 -1.95 13.14
C ASP A 74 -18.05 -1.19 11.86
N THR A 75 -16.80 -1.35 11.42
CA THR A 75 -16.29 -0.62 10.26
C THR A 75 -15.39 -1.51 9.39
N ASP A 76 -15.79 -1.67 8.12
CA ASP A 76 -15.00 -2.36 7.11
C ASP A 76 -14.08 -1.33 6.50
N LEU A 77 -12.82 -1.31 6.96
CA LEU A 77 -11.82 -0.46 6.36
C LEU A 77 -11.49 -0.87 4.92
N GLY A 78 -11.95 -2.01 4.41
CA GLY A 78 -11.61 -2.45 3.07
C GLY A 78 -10.31 -3.27 3.04
N ARG A 79 -9.94 -3.70 1.84
CA ARG A 79 -8.69 -4.44 1.60
C ARG A 79 -7.52 -3.46 1.59
N PRO A 80 -6.44 -3.68 2.37
CA PRO A 80 -5.28 -2.81 2.31
C PRO A 80 -4.62 -2.86 0.93
N LEU A 81 -4.21 -1.70 0.44
CA LEU A 81 -3.47 -1.57 -0.80
C LEU A 81 -2.03 -1.11 -0.55
N LYS A 82 -1.84 -0.11 0.33
CA LYS A 82 -0.53 0.51 0.58
C LYS A 82 -0.49 1.22 1.93
N LEU A 83 0.65 1.21 2.61
CA LEU A 83 0.94 2.14 3.70
C LEU A 83 1.76 3.31 3.14
N ARG A 84 1.32 4.55 3.39
CA ARG A 84 2.06 5.76 3.00
C ARG A 84 3.18 6.06 3.99
N HIS A 85 4.17 6.84 3.56
CA HIS A 85 5.27 7.29 4.43
C HIS A 85 4.82 8.09 5.64
N ASN A 86 3.68 8.81 5.56
CA ASN A 86 3.09 9.54 6.68
C ASN A 86 2.25 8.66 7.62
N GLY A 87 2.21 7.34 7.39
CA GLY A 87 1.49 6.39 8.22
C GLY A 87 0.02 6.16 7.82
N ASP A 88 -0.49 6.85 6.79
CA ASP A 88 -1.86 6.58 6.34
C ASP A 88 -1.95 5.20 5.69
N LEU A 89 -2.99 4.45 6.04
CA LEU A 89 -3.33 3.19 5.40
C LEU A 89 -4.33 3.46 4.28
N ILE A 90 -3.95 3.10 3.06
CA ILE A 90 -4.83 3.17 1.90
C ILE A 90 -5.47 1.82 1.71
N THR A 91 -6.79 1.82 1.61
CA THR A 91 -7.59 0.62 1.46
C THR A 91 -8.61 0.78 0.34
N GLU A 92 -9.09 -0.34 -0.17
CA GLU A 92 -10.15 -0.41 -1.16
C GLU A 92 -11.40 -1.03 -0.53
N SER A 93 -12.49 -0.27 -0.53
CA SER A 93 -13.79 -0.75 -0.10
C SER A 93 -14.42 -1.66 -1.17
N ARG A 94 -15.43 -2.46 -0.79
CA ARG A 94 -16.19 -3.28 -1.77
C ARG A 94 -16.96 -2.47 -2.82
N ARG A 95 -17.18 -1.18 -2.56
CA ARG A 95 -17.83 -0.26 -3.50
C ARG A 95 -16.84 0.33 -4.50
N CYS A 96 -15.59 -0.14 -4.48
CA CYS A 96 -14.49 0.34 -5.32
C CYS A 96 -14.08 1.79 -4.98
N ASN A 97 -14.42 2.26 -3.78
CA ASN A 97 -13.94 3.54 -3.25
C ASN A 97 -12.60 3.31 -2.56
N LEU A 98 -11.68 4.26 -2.72
CA LEU A 98 -10.46 4.28 -1.93
C LEU A 98 -10.77 4.94 -0.59
N THR A 99 -10.31 4.33 0.49
CA THR A 99 -10.36 4.92 1.82
C THR A 99 -8.93 5.18 2.27
N ILE A 100 -8.68 6.40 2.72
CA ILE A 100 -7.44 6.79 3.38
C ILE A 100 -7.75 6.82 4.87
N TYR A 101 -7.12 5.91 5.61
CA TYR A 101 -7.24 5.83 7.05
C TYR A 101 -6.01 6.46 7.71
N ASN A 102 -6.25 7.43 8.58
CA ASN A 102 -5.27 7.99 9.50
C ASN A 102 -5.72 7.70 10.93
N ARG A 103 -4.79 7.29 11.80
CA ARG A 103 -5.13 6.95 13.20
C ARG A 103 -5.65 8.14 13.99
N GLU A 104 -5.13 9.33 13.73
CA GLU A 104 -5.45 10.54 14.48
C GLU A 104 -6.66 11.26 13.88
N ALA A 105 -6.72 11.32 12.55
CA ALA A 105 -7.71 12.11 11.82
C ALA A 105 -8.94 11.31 11.35
N GLY A 106 -8.89 9.98 11.40
CA GLY A 106 -9.98 9.09 10.99
C GLY A 106 -9.92 8.68 9.52
N CYS A 107 -11.10 8.37 8.94
CA CYS A 107 -11.22 7.87 7.57
C CYS A 107 -11.69 8.96 6.60
N TYR A 108 -11.06 9.02 5.43
CA TYR A 108 -11.51 9.82 4.30
C TYR A 108 -11.76 8.92 3.10
N THR A 109 -12.89 9.09 2.42
CA THR A 109 -13.24 8.30 1.24
C THR A 109 -13.04 9.14 -0.01
N VAL A 110 -12.30 8.61 -0.98
CA VAL A 110 -12.14 9.18 -2.32
C VAL A 110 -13.05 8.38 -3.26
N ASP A 111 -14.07 9.04 -3.78
CA ASP A 111 -15.03 8.46 -4.72
C ASP A 111 -14.52 8.57 -6.17
N GLY A 112 -14.97 7.67 -7.04
CA GLY A 112 -14.65 7.70 -8.48
C GLY A 112 -13.31 7.09 -8.89
N CYS A 113 -12.59 6.42 -8.00
CA CYS A 113 -11.30 5.80 -8.35
C CYS A 113 -11.42 4.53 -9.19
N CYS A 114 -12.59 3.88 -9.27
CA CYS A 114 -12.78 2.61 -9.97
C CYS A 114 -14.20 2.42 -10.47
N SER A 115 -14.34 1.83 -11.66
CA SER A 115 -15.60 1.31 -12.16
C SER A 115 -16.04 0.09 -11.34
N LYS A 116 -17.34 -0.03 -11.03
CA LYS A 116 -17.88 -1.21 -10.35
C LYS A 116 -17.44 -2.50 -11.05
N GLY A 117 -16.83 -3.41 -10.29
CA GLY A 117 -16.40 -4.73 -10.79
C GLY A 117 -14.92 -4.83 -11.15
N VAL A 118 -14.15 -3.75 -11.08
CA VAL A 118 -12.69 -3.78 -11.23
C VAL A 118 -12.04 -3.93 -9.84
N VAL A 119 -11.21 -4.96 -9.67
CA VAL A 119 -10.41 -5.20 -8.47
C VAL A 119 -9.04 -4.56 -8.67
N LEU A 120 -8.65 -3.61 -7.81
CA LEU A 120 -7.31 -3.03 -7.88
C LEU A 120 -6.28 -3.99 -7.28
N TRP A 121 -5.58 -4.76 -8.12
CA TRP A 121 -4.50 -5.64 -7.63
C TRP A 121 -3.25 -4.88 -7.19
N SER A 122 -3.05 -3.68 -7.74
CA SER A 122 -1.99 -2.75 -7.34
C SER A 122 -2.45 -1.32 -7.61
N ILE A 123 -1.88 -0.35 -6.89
CA ILE A 123 -2.15 1.06 -7.10
C ILE A 123 -0.84 1.85 -7.03
N SER A 124 -0.58 2.69 -8.04
CA SER A 124 0.48 3.70 -7.95
C SER A 124 -0.14 4.95 -7.34
N ILE A 125 0.33 5.30 -6.14
CA ILE A 125 0.01 6.57 -5.50
C ILE A 125 1.35 7.22 -5.24
N ASP A 126 1.71 8.06 -6.20
CA ASP A 126 2.89 8.90 -6.16
C ASP A 126 2.46 10.32 -5.84
N ARG A 127 3.34 11.09 -5.20
CA ARG A 127 3.14 12.53 -5.14
C ARG A 127 3.31 13.03 -6.57
N TYR A 128 2.32 13.77 -7.05
CA TYR A 128 2.53 14.60 -8.23
C TYR A 128 3.64 15.60 -7.88
N GLU A 129 4.82 15.39 -8.46
CA GLU A 129 5.90 16.37 -8.49
C GLU A 129 5.76 17.10 -9.83
N GLU A 130 5.48 18.40 -9.81
CA GLU A 130 5.54 19.20 -11.03
C GLU A 130 6.97 19.14 -11.58
N SER A 131 7.17 18.46 -12.72
CA SER A 131 8.39 18.62 -13.48
C SER A 131 8.30 19.95 -14.24
N LEU A 132 9.06 20.94 -13.79
CA LEU A 132 9.41 22.10 -14.62
C LEU A 132 10.34 21.63 -15.74
N ALA A 133 9.82 20.87 -16.70
CA ALA A 133 10.45 20.77 -18.00
C ALA A 133 10.30 22.16 -18.64
N LEU A 134 11.38 22.95 -18.58
CA LEU A 134 11.50 24.25 -19.20
C LEU A 134 10.97 24.17 -20.63
N LEU A 135 9.92 24.95 -20.91
CA LEU A 135 9.64 25.38 -22.27
C LEU A 135 10.85 26.22 -22.68
N ASP A 136 11.85 25.58 -23.29
CA ASP A 136 12.84 26.28 -24.12
C ASP A 136 12.05 26.86 -25.30
N VAL A 137 11.44 28.01 -25.07
CA VAL A 137 11.14 28.94 -26.15
C VAL A 137 12.50 29.45 -26.57
N GLU A 138 13.09 28.79 -27.58
CA GLU A 138 14.16 29.38 -28.37
C GLU A 138 13.68 30.78 -28.77
N SER A 139 14.21 31.80 -28.12
CA SER A 139 14.21 33.14 -28.65
C SER A 139 15.00 33.06 -29.94
N GLY A 140 14.27 32.92 -31.05
CA GLY A 140 14.81 32.94 -32.40
C GLY A 140 15.51 34.27 -32.64
N GLY A 141 16.77 34.35 -32.25
CA GLY A 141 17.73 35.30 -32.77
C GLY A 141 18.23 34.80 -34.11
N ASN A 142 17.50 35.10 -35.18
CA ASN A 142 18.05 35.07 -36.53
C ASN A 142 18.13 36.51 -37.02
N ASN A 143 19.37 37.02 -37.03
CA ASN A 143 19.78 38.11 -37.90
C ASN A 143 19.77 37.62 -39.36
N GLU A 144 19.34 38.50 -40.27
CA GLU A 144 19.60 38.62 -41.72
C GLU A 144 18.42 39.46 -42.25
N GLU A 145 18.57 40.73 -42.64
CA GLU A 145 19.48 41.33 -43.62
C GLU A 145 19.68 42.83 -43.35
#